data_AF-A0A2V8TK74-F1
#
_entry.id   AF-A0A2V8TK74-F1
#
_cell.length_a   1.000
_cell.length_b   1.000
_cell.length_c   1.000
_cell.angle_alpha   90.00
_cell.angle_beta   90.00
_cell.angle_gamma   90.00
#
_symmetry.space_group_name_H-M   'P 1'
#
loop_
_entity.id
_entity.type
_entity.pdbx_description
1 polymer ?
#
loop_
_entity_poly.entity_id
_entity_poly.type
_entity_poly.pdbx_seq_one_letter_code
_entity_poly.pdbx_strand_id
1 'polypeptide(L)'
;AALENSIRIAESQPLKSELDQLDAQDGEMRTGGRNMIATYQKAFSYRPGPADMGKARYVSISVLRIRPGRNGDFAERTKLLNEAFEKSKNPQGTAVYSVASGAPAGTYLVFRGMTSLKSMDPDSSRMSMADAFGQENLARFQKLQQGDPQQREHPVRHQPEDELSAQGIRHERS
;
A
#
# COMPACT_ATOMS: atom_id res chain seq x y z
N ALA A 1 -8.88 23.33 9.31
CA ALA A 1 -7.53 23.83 9.70
C ALA A 1 -6.38 23.07 9.00
N ALA A 2 -6.04 21.83 9.38
CA ALA A 2 -4.86 21.15 8.82
C ALA A 2 -4.98 20.84 7.31
N LEU A 3 -6.15 20.37 6.85
CA LEU A 3 -6.41 20.08 5.43
C LEU A 3 -6.35 21.35 4.57
N GLU A 4 -6.97 22.43 5.03
CA GLU A 4 -6.96 23.74 4.34
C GLU A 4 -5.53 24.29 4.24
N ASN A 5 -4.72 24.14 5.29
CA ASN A 5 -3.31 24.53 5.24
C ASN A 5 -2.51 23.67 4.26
N SER A 6 -2.73 22.36 4.21
CA SER A 6 -2.05 21.50 3.23
C SER A 6 -2.43 21.82 1.78
N ILE A 7 -3.70 22.15 1.52
CA ILE A 7 -4.15 22.60 0.19
C ILE A 7 -3.48 23.91 -0.17
N ARG A 8 -3.45 24.88 0.75
CA ARG A 8 -2.82 26.19 0.53
C ARG A 8 -1.31 26.07 0.27
N ILE A 9 -0.61 25.13 0.90
CA ILE A 9 0.81 24.87 0.62
C ILE A 9 0.98 24.30 -0.79
N ALA A 10 0.16 23.32 -1.19
CA ALA A 10 0.19 22.76 -2.55
C ALA A 10 -0.11 23.81 -3.63
N GLU A 11 -0.91 24.83 -3.31
CA GLU A 11 -1.24 25.94 -4.21
C GLU A 11 -0.19 27.07 -4.20
N SER A 12 0.82 27.01 -3.34
CA SER A 12 1.85 28.06 -3.25
C SER A 12 2.88 27.99 -4.38
N GLN A 13 3.34 29.14 -4.87
CA GLN A 13 4.42 29.20 -5.85
C GLN A 13 5.79 29.04 -5.17
N PRO A 14 6.77 28.36 -5.79
CA PRO A 14 6.74 27.74 -7.12
C PRO A 14 6.19 26.30 -7.15
N LEU A 15 5.84 25.74 -5.99
CA LEU A 15 5.43 24.34 -5.86
C LEU A 15 4.22 24.00 -6.75
N LYS A 16 3.25 24.90 -6.86
CA LYS A 16 2.10 24.76 -7.76
C LYS A 16 2.53 24.55 -9.22
N SER A 17 3.42 25.40 -9.75
CA SER A 17 3.83 25.29 -11.16
C SER A 17 4.61 24.01 -11.43
N GLU A 18 5.41 23.55 -10.46
CA GLU A 18 6.16 22.30 -10.57
C GLU A 18 5.23 21.09 -10.53
N LEU A 19 4.24 21.08 -9.63
CA LEU A 19 3.22 20.04 -9.57
C LEU A 19 2.36 20.00 -10.84
N ASP A 20 1.94 21.16 -11.36
CA ASP A 20 1.15 21.25 -12.59
C ASP A 20 1.94 20.72 -13.80
N GLN A 21 3.26 20.99 -13.87
CA GLN A 21 4.13 20.47 -14.94
C GLN A 21 4.30 18.94 -14.84
N LEU A 22 4.52 18.41 -13.63
CA LEU A 22 4.63 16.97 -13.40
C LEU A 22 3.32 16.25 -13.71
N ASP A 23 2.18 16.81 -13.31
CA ASP A 23 0.86 16.24 -13.60
C ASP A 23 0.57 16.21 -15.11
N ALA A 24 0.97 17.23 -15.85
CA ALA A 24 0.85 17.25 -17.31
C ALA A 24 1.73 16.19 -18.00
N GLN A 25 2.92 15.90 -17.45
CA GLN A 25 3.81 14.85 -17.98
C GLN A 25 3.31 13.44 -17.66
N ASP A 26 2.73 13.24 -16.48
CA ASP A 26 2.23 11.93 -16.02
C ASP A 26 0.80 11.63 -16.49
N GLY A 27 0.05 12.64 -16.92
CA GLY A 27 -1.39 12.58 -17.19
C GLY A 27 -1.80 11.53 -18.23
N GLU A 28 -0.98 11.31 -19.27
CA GLU A 28 -1.27 10.32 -20.32
C GLU A 28 -1.14 8.87 -19.82
N MET A 29 -0.34 8.61 -18.78
CA MET A 29 -0.14 7.27 -18.21
C MET A 29 -1.13 6.95 -17.09
N ARG A 30 -1.87 7.95 -16.60
CA ARG A 30 -2.78 7.79 -15.47
C ARG A 30 -4.14 7.27 -15.90
N THR A 31 -4.45 6.03 -15.54
CA THR A 31 -5.77 5.42 -15.81
C THR A 31 -6.87 5.84 -14.83
N GLY A 32 -6.54 6.58 -13.75
CA GLY A 32 -7.51 7.15 -12.83
C GLY A 32 -6.91 7.72 -11.54
N GLY A 33 -7.75 8.41 -10.76
CA GLY A 33 -7.38 9.02 -9.49
C GLY A 33 -8.50 8.97 -8.46
N ARG A 34 -8.14 8.90 -7.18
CA ARG A 34 -9.10 9.03 -6.06
C ARG A 34 -8.50 9.89 -4.95
N ASN A 35 -9.32 10.81 -4.46
CA ASN A 35 -9.03 11.57 -3.25
C ASN A 35 -9.70 10.88 -2.06
N MET A 36 -8.93 10.61 -1.01
CA MET A 36 -9.42 9.97 0.21
C MET A 36 -9.10 10.82 1.43
N ILE A 37 -10.05 10.89 2.36
CA ILE A 37 -9.84 11.47 3.69
C ILE A 37 -9.68 10.31 4.65
N ALA A 38 -8.52 10.22 5.30
CA ALA A 38 -8.20 9.11 6.18
C ALA A 38 -7.66 9.58 7.54
N THR A 39 -7.98 8.82 8.58
CA THR A 39 -7.57 9.10 9.97
C THR A 39 -6.59 8.04 10.43
N TYR A 40 -5.48 8.49 11.03
CA TYR A 40 -4.46 7.61 11.55
C TYR A 40 -4.98 6.73 12.69
N GLN A 41 -4.68 5.43 12.63
CA GLN A 41 -5.11 4.42 13.59
C GLN A 41 -3.90 3.87 14.35
N LYS A 42 -3.56 4.52 15.46
CA LYS A 42 -2.41 4.14 16.30
C LYS A 42 -2.50 2.69 16.79
N ALA A 43 -3.69 2.25 17.20
CA ALA A 43 -3.91 0.90 17.73
C ALA A 43 -3.62 -0.21 16.70
N PHE A 44 -3.73 0.10 15.41
CA PHE A 44 -3.50 -0.85 14.31
C PHE A 44 -2.09 -0.72 13.71
N SER A 45 -1.37 0.33 14.07
CA SER A 45 -0.05 0.62 13.54
C SER A 45 1.04 -0.08 14.35
N TYR A 46 2.10 -0.51 13.67
CA TYR A 46 3.27 -1.13 14.30
C TYR A 46 4.46 -0.20 14.26
N ARG A 47 5.11 0.00 15.42
CA ARG A 47 6.17 1.01 15.61
C ARG A 47 5.77 2.35 15.00
N PRO A 48 4.72 2.98 15.57
CA PRO A 48 4.09 4.18 15.06
C PRO A 48 4.99 5.42 15.26
N GLY A 49 6.11 5.48 14.55
CA GLY A 49 6.57 6.76 14.03
C GLY A 49 5.84 7.00 12.71
N PRO A 50 5.89 8.22 12.13
CA PRO A 50 5.86 8.24 10.68
C PRO A 50 6.90 7.19 10.27
N ALA A 51 6.50 6.14 9.54
CA ALA A 51 7.45 5.52 8.62
C ALA A 51 8.19 6.72 8.03
N ASP A 52 9.51 6.79 8.13
CA ASP A 52 10.26 8.00 7.82
C ASP A 52 10.03 8.30 6.32
N MET A 53 8.85 8.80 5.96
CA MET A 53 8.27 8.70 4.61
C MET A 53 8.99 9.70 3.75
N GLY A 54 9.48 10.79 4.37
CA GLY A 54 10.46 11.69 3.78
C GLY A 54 11.82 11.05 3.51
N LYS A 55 12.17 9.93 4.16
CA LYS A 55 13.37 9.12 3.84
C LYS A 55 13.06 7.82 3.11
N ALA A 56 11.79 7.47 2.95
CA ALA A 56 11.37 6.30 2.21
C ALA A 56 11.62 6.55 0.73
N ARG A 57 12.38 5.67 0.08
CA ARG A 57 12.59 5.70 -1.37
C ARG A 57 11.52 4.92 -2.10
N TYR A 58 10.87 3.98 -1.41
CA TYR A 58 9.80 3.15 -1.92
C TYR A 58 8.69 3.06 -0.87
N VAL A 59 7.44 3.06 -1.33
CA VAL A 59 6.27 2.95 -0.46
C VAL A 59 5.36 1.85 -1.00
N SER A 60 4.99 0.90 -0.13
CA SER A 60 3.88 0.00 -0.38
C SER A 60 2.63 0.54 0.30
N ILE A 61 1.54 0.64 -0.46
CA ILE A 61 0.21 1.00 0.05
C ILE A 61 -0.72 -0.18 -0.22
N SER A 62 -1.13 -0.86 0.84
CA SER A 62 -2.17 -1.88 0.74
C SER A 62 -3.53 -1.30 1.10
N VAL A 63 -4.52 -1.48 0.22
CA VAL A 63 -5.91 -1.09 0.48
C VAL A 63 -6.68 -2.31 0.96
N LEU A 64 -7.10 -2.30 2.22
CA LEU A 64 -7.88 -3.37 2.85
C LEU A 64 -9.32 -2.92 2.98
N ARG A 65 -10.28 -3.77 2.63
CA ARG A 65 -11.70 -3.51 2.88
C ARG A 65 -12.26 -4.58 3.82
N ILE A 66 -12.55 -4.16 5.04
CA ILE A 66 -13.15 -5.00 6.07
C ILE A 66 -14.66 -5.06 5.85
N ARG A 67 -15.22 -6.27 5.91
CA ARG A 67 -16.67 -6.44 5.74
C ARG A 67 -17.42 -5.87 6.95
N PRO A 68 -18.64 -5.33 6.75
CA PRO A 68 -19.49 -4.92 7.86
C PRO A 68 -19.63 -6.05 8.91
N GLY A 69 -19.54 -5.70 10.19
CA GLY A 69 -19.59 -6.67 11.29
C GLY A 69 -18.27 -7.38 11.61
N ARG A 70 -17.19 -7.20 10.84
CA ARG A 70 -15.88 -7.85 11.06
C ARG A 70 -14.81 -6.94 11.67
N ASN A 71 -15.17 -5.73 12.11
CA ASN A 71 -14.21 -4.78 12.70
C ASN A 71 -13.54 -5.31 13.98
N GLY A 72 -14.26 -6.09 14.80
CA GLY A 72 -13.72 -6.74 15.99
C GLY A 72 -12.63 -7.74 15.64
N ASP A 73 -12.90 -8.62 14.67
CA ASP A 73 -11.92 -9.59 14.18
C ASP A 73 -10.69 -8.91 13.58
N PHE A 74 -10.89 -7.81 12.86
CA PHE A 74 -9.78 -7.03 12.30
C PHE A 74 -8.89 -6.45 13.41
N ALA A 75 -9.49 -5.88 14.46
CA ALA A 75 -8.76 -5.33 15.60
C ALA A 75 -7.95 -6.42 16.32
N GLU A 76 -8.58 -7.57 16.56
CA GLU A 76 -7.93 -8.72 17.19
C GLU A 76 -6.79 -9.29 16.34
N ARG A 77 -7.03 -9.47 15.04
CA ARG A 77 -6.02 -9.96 14.09
C ARG A 77 -4.81 -9.03 14.03
N THR A 78 -5.05 -7.72 14.05
CA THR A 78 -3.98 -6.72 13.99
C THR A 78 -3.15 -6.72 15.26
N LYS A 79 -3.78 -6.93 16.43
CA LYS A 79 -3.06 -7.11 17.69
C LYS A 79 -2.11 -8.32 17.63
N LEU A 80 -2.62 -9.48 17.20
CA LEU A 80 -1.80 -10.69 17.05
C LEU A 80 -0.62 -10.47 16.07
N LEU A 81 -0.88 -9.76 14.98
CA LEU A 81 0.16 -9.43 13.99
C LEU A 81 1.26 -8.53 14.58
N ASN A 82 0.87 -7.49 15.32
CA ASN A 82 1.83 -6.57 15.95
C ASN A 82 2.67 -7.29 17.03
N GLU A 83 2.08 -8.20 17.79
CA GLU A 83 2.80 -9.04 18.74
C GLU A 83 3.82 -9.95 18.03
N ALA A 84 3.45 -10.56 16.91
CA ALA A 84 4.36 -11.37 16.09
C ALA A 84 5.47 -10.52 15.47
N PHE A 85 5.18 -9.27 15.07
CA PHE A 85 6.22 -8.34 14.61
C PHE A 85 7.19 -7.96 15.72
N GLU A 86 6.73 -7.71 16.95
CA GLU A 86 7.67 -7.47 18.06
C GLU A 86 8.55 -8.69 18.34
N LYS A 87 7.97 -9.90 18.36
CA LYS A 87 8.73 -11.13 18.61
C LYS A 87 9.79 -11.40 17.55
N SER A 88 9.45 -11.22 16.28
CA SER A 88 10.38 -11.35 15.15
C SER A 88 11.33 -10.15 15.00
N LYS A 89 11.19 -9.13 15.85
CA LYS A 89 11.93 -7.85 15.80
C LYS A 89 11.83 -7.20 14.41
N ASN A 90 10.66 -7.24 13.79
CA ASN A 90 10.46 -6.76 12.43
C ASN A 90 10.92 -5.29 12.30
N PRO A 91 11.90 -4.98 11.44
CA PRO A 91 12.42 -3.62 11.30
C PRO A 91 11.44 -2.67 10.60
N GLN A 92 10.43 -3.19 9.90
CA GLN A 92 9.49 -2.38 9.12
C GLN A 92 8.29 -1.94 9.96
N GLY A 93 8.23 -0.64 10.26
CA GLY A 93 7.03 -0.01 10.81
C GLY A 93 5.88 -0.02 9.79
N THR A 94 4.65 -0.04 10.30
CA THR A 94 3.44 0.09 9.48
C THR A 94 2.55 1.19 10.03
N ALA A 95 2.07 2.06 9.14
CA ALA A 95 1.11 3.11 9.50
C ALA A 95 -0.24 2.76 8.88
N VAL A 96 -1.24 2.59 9.73
CA VAL A 96 -2.61 2.23 9.32
C VAL A 96 -3.50 3.46 9.42
N TYR A 97 -4.29 3.70 8.38
CA TYR A 97 -5.29 4.75 8.35
C TYR A 97 -6.66 4.16 8.02
N SER A 98 -7.71 4.59 8.72
CA SER A 98 -9.09 4.30 8.33
C SER A 98 -9.61 5.39 7.40
N VAL A 99 -10.22 5.02 6.28
CA VAL A 99 -10.77 5.97 5.32
C VAL A 99 -12.17 6.39 5.75
N ALA A 100 -12.36 7.69 5.96
CA ALA A 100 -13.64 8.31 6.30
C ALA A 100 -14.43 8.76 5.06
N SER A 101 -13.73 9.09 3.96
CA SER A 101 -14.35 9.52 2.69
C SER A 101 -13.48 9.17 1.49
N GLY A 102 -14.11 9.00 0.31
CA GLY A 102 -13.41 8.69 -0.96
C GLY A 102 -13.20 7.19 -1.25
N ALA A 103 -13.70 6.31 -0.37
CA ALA A 103 -13.72 4.86 -0.56
C ALA A 103 -14.90 4.24 0.21
N PRO A 104 -15.29 2.98 -0.08
CA PRO A 104 -16.34 2.29 0.67
C PRO A 104 -16.03 2.23 2.18
N ALA A 105 -17.07 2.25 3.02
CA ALA A 105 -16.91 2.09 4.47
C ALA A 105 -16.16 0.79 4.83
N GLY A 106 -15.38 0.86 5.91
CA GLY A 106 -14.50 -0.24 6.33
C GLY A 106 -13.20 -0.33 5.52
N THR A 107 -12.85 0.69 4.74
CA THR A 107 -11.57 0.75 4.02
C THR A 107 -10.45 1.23 4.94
N TYR A 108 -9.34 0.50 4.95
CA TYR A 108 -8.10 0.86 5.61
C TYR A 108 -6.97 0.95 4.59
N LEU A 109 -6.06 1.90 4.80
CA LEU A 109 -4.82 2.04 4.06
C LEU A 109 -3.68 1.61 4.99
N VAL A 110 -2.84 0.69 4.53
CA VAL A 110 -1.63 0.26 5.25
C VAL A 110 -0.42 0.74 4.47
N PHE A 111 0.32 1.66 5.08
CA PHE A 111 1.54 2.22 4.51
C PHE A 111 2.77 1.55 5.10
N ARG A 112 3.72 1.22 4.23
CA ARG A 112 5.05 0.74 4.59
C ARG A 112 6.09 1.47 3.74
N GLY A 113 6.94 2.25 4.41
CA GLY A 113 8.08 2.92 3.80
C GLY A 113 9.33 2.03 3.80
N MET A 114 10.11 2.09 2.73
CA MET A 114 11.33 1.33 2.55
C MET A 114 12.43 2.22 1.97
N THR A 115 13.65 2.10 2.46
CA THR A 115 14.83 2.79 1.91
C THR A 115 15.43 2.05 0.71
N SER A 116 15.15 0.75 0.59
CA SER A 116 15.59 -0.12 -0.51
C SER A 116 14.59 -1.27 -0.70
N LEU A 117 14.37 -1.68 -1.96
CA LEU A 117 13.55 -2.85 -2.29
C LEU A 117 14.13 -4.16 -1.75
N LYS A 118 15.45 -4.24 -1.48
CA LYS A 118 16.09 -5.39 -0.81
C LYS A 118 15.44 -5.73 0.54
N SER A 119 14.76 -4.76 1.16
CA SER A 119 14.03 -4.98 2.40
C SER A 119 12.78 -5.88 2.23
N MET A 120 12.34 -6.13 1.00
CA MET A 120 11.27 -7.09 0.68
C MET A 120 11.77 -8.53 0.55
N ASP A 121 13.08 -8.72 0.38
CA ASP A 121 13.66 -10.05 0.27
C ASP A 121 13.53 -10.79 1.61
N PRO A 122 13.23 -12.11 1.57
CA PRO A 122 13.21 -12.91 2.79
C PRO A 122 14.60 -12.93 3.42
N ASP A 123 14.65 -12.56 4.70
CA ASP A 123 15.88 -12.67 5.50
C ASP A 123 15.81 -13.98 6.27
N SER A 124 16.57 -14.97 5.79
CA SER A 124 16.60 -16.33 6.36
C SER A 124 17.15 -16.39 7.79
N SER A 125 17.80 -15.32 8.27
CA SER A 125 18.28 -15.24 9.66
C SER A 125 17.21 -14.77 10.66
N ARG A 126 16.07 -14.27 10.18
CA ARG A 126 14.98 -13.80 11.02
C ARG A 126 14.06 -14.95 11.42
N MET A 127 13.51 -14.85 12.61
CA MET A 127 12.41 -15.72 13.05
C MET A 127 11.28 -15.64 12.02
N SER A 128 10.80 -16.79 11.57
CA SER A 128 9.69 -16.83 10.62
C SER A 128 8.43 -16.26 11.28
N MET A 129 7.49 -15.72 10.48
CA MET A 129 6.22 -15.25 11.03
C MET A 129 5.42 -16.40 11.67
N ALA A 130 5.52 -17.62 11.14
CA ALA A 130 4.89 -18.78 11.73
C ALA A 130 5.41 -19.06 13.16
N ASP A 131 6.72 -18.99 13.36
CA ASP A 131 7.35 -19.15 14.68
C ASP A 131 7.00 -17.99 15.61
N ALA A 132 7.00 -16.75 15.09
CA ALA A 132 6.68 -15.57 15.87
C ALA A 132 5.23 -15.56 16.37
N PHE A 133 4.28 -16.05 15.56
CA PHE A 133 2.92 -16.30 16.02
C PHE A 133 2.90 -17.42 17.07
N GLY A 134 3.54 -18.56 16.77
CA GLY A 134 3.29 -19.84 17.42
C GLY A 134 2.00 -20.48 16.92
N GLN A 135 1.87 -21.81 17.03
CA GLN A 135 0.76 -22.57 16.41
C GLN A 135 -0.63 -22.04 16.82
N GLU A 136 -0.86 -21.80 18.10
CA GLU A 136 -2.18 -21.36 18.60
C GLU A 136 -2.58 -19.99 18.04
N ASN A 137 -1.71 -18.99 18.16
CA ASN A 137 -2.00 -17.65 17.63
C ASN A 137 -2.06 -17.63 16.11
N LEU A 138 -1.28 -18.48 15.42
CA LEU A 138 -1.35 -18.61 13.97
C LEU A 138 -2.73 -19.16 13.55
N ALA A 139 -3.21 -20.22 14.22
CA ALA A 139 -4.54 -20.78 13.96
C ALA A 139 -5.65 -19.76 14.24
N ARG A 140 -5.53 -19.02 15.35
CA ARG A 140 -6.45 -17.92 15.70
C ARG A 140 -6.43 -16.81 14.65
N PHE A 141 -5.24 -16.37 14.25
CA PHE A 141 -5.04 -15.37 13.20
C PHE A 141 -5.68 -15.80 11.87
N GLN A 142 -5.45 -17.04 11.45
CA GLN A 142 -6.03 -17.60 10.23
C GLN A 142 -7.56 -17.65 10.31
N LYS A 143 -8.12 -18.07 11.45
CA LYS A 143 -9.58 -18.08 11.66
C LYS A 143 -10.19 -16.67 11.58
N LEU A 144 -9.54 -15.67 12.18
CA LEU A 144 -9.97 -14.26 12.09
C LEU A 144 -9.83 -13.70 10.67
N GLN A 145 -8.91 -14.23 9.87
CA GLN A 145 -8.71 -13.83 8.48
C GLN A 145 -9.74 -14.46 7.53
N GLN A 146 -10.26 -15.65 7.86
CA GLN A 146 -11.31 -16.31 7.07
C GLN A 146 -12.57 -15.42 7.02
N GLY A 147 -12.81 -14.82 5.85
CA GLY A 147 -13.95 -13.93 5.61
C GLY A 147 -13.62 -12.45 5.33
N ASP A 148 -12.36 -12.06 5.14
CA ASP A 148 -12.00 -10.78 4.50
C ASP A 148 -11.44 -11.06 3.08
N PRO A 149 -11.69 -10.21 2.07
CA PRO A 149 -11.11 -10.42 0.75
C PRO A 149 -9.58 -10.33 0.80
N GLN A 150 -8.95 -11.19 0.00
CA GLN A 150 -7.53 -11.12 -0.40
C GLN A 150 -7.15 -9.68 -0.76
N GLN A 151 -5.93 -9.29 -0.40
CA GLN A 151 -5.29 -8.08 -0.91
C GLN A 151 -5.54 -8.03 -2.42
N ARG A 152 -6.19 -6.98 -2.90
CA ARG A 152 -6.33 -6.76 -4.34
C ARG A 152 -4.96 -6.31 -4.84
N GLU A 153 -4.11 -7.27 -5.18
CA GLU A 153 -3.05 -7.00 -6.13
C GLU A 153 -3.75 -6.63 -7.44
N HIS A 154 -3.56 -5.40 -7.92
CA HIS A 154 -3.94 -5.08 -9.28
C HIS A 154 -2.98 -5.87 -10.18
N PRO A 155 -3.44 -6.86 -10.97
CA PRO A 155 -2.54 -7.47 -11.94
C PRO A 155 -2.09 -6.37 -12.88
N VAL A 156 -0.77 -6.17 -12.96
CA VAL A 156 -0.18 -5.40 -14.05
C VAL A 156 -0.58 -6.15 -15.32
N ARG A 157 -1.52 -5.59 -16.09
CA ARG A 157 -1.77 -6.06 -17.45
C ARG A 157 -0.48 -5.83 -18.22
N HIS A 158 0.32 -6.87 -18.40
CA HIS A 158 1.25 -6.92 -19.49
C HIS A 158 0.41 -6.89 -20.77
N GLN A 159 0.33 -5.72 -21.41
CA GLN A 159 0.04 -5.70 -22.83
C GLN A 159 1.27 -6.33 -23.50
N PRO A 160 1.13 -7.41 -24.29
CA PRO A 160 2.23 -7.84 -25.13
C PRO A 160 2.43 -6.76 -26.19
N GLU A 161 3.51 -5.99 -26.05
CA GLU A 161 4.09 -5.26 -27.16
C GLU A 161 4.76 -6.30 -28.05
N ASP A 162 4.09 -6.68 -29.14
CA ASP A 162 4.70 -7.06 -30.42
C ASP A 162 3.63 -7.68 -31.34
N GLU A 163 2.91 -6.84 -32.07
CA GLU A 163 2.36 -7.22 -33.38
C GLU A 163 2.02 -5.98 -34.22
N LEU A 164 2.97 -5.06 -34.35
CA LEU A 164 2.93 -3.95 -35.30
C LEU A 164 4.28 -3.83 -36.03
N SER A 165 4.72 -4.90 -36.69
CA SER A 165 5.77 -4.82 -37.70
C SER A 165 5.71 -6.01 -38.67
N ALA A 166 4.70 -6.04 -39.54
CA ALA A 166 4.73 -6.85 -40.76
C ALA A 166 3.74 -6.34 -41.81
N GLN A 167 3.76 -5.04 -42.12
CA GLN A 167 3.19 -4.56 -43.38
C GLN A 167 4.14 -3.59 -44.08
N GLY A 168 4.65 -4.06 -45.22
CA GLY A 168 5.39 -3.30 -46.23
C GLY A 168 6.90 -3.30 -45.99
N ILE A 169 7.77 -3.57 -46.96
CA ILE A 169 7.76 -3.01 -48.31
C ILE A 169 8.85 -3.69 -49.19
N ARG A 170 8.47 -4.10 -50.43
CA ARG A 170 9.24 -4.24 -51.71
C ARG A 170 10.28 -5.39 -51.83
N HIS A 171 10.54 -6.03 -52.97
CA HIS A 171 10.24 -5.77 -54.39
C HIS A 171 10.37 -7.08 -55.22
N GLU A 172 9.68 -7.10 -56.37
CA GLU A 172 9.94 -7.78 -57.66
C GLU A 172 11.02 -8.87 -57.76
N ARG A 173 10.70 -10.01 -58.41
CA ARG A 173 11.07 -10.30 -59.83
C ARG A 173 10.77 -11.75 -60.23
N SER A 174 10.15 -11.83 -61.41
CA SER A 174 10.03 -12.94 -62.38
C SER A 174 9.12 -14.12 -62.10
#